data_AF-A0A524PIL5-F1
#
_entry.id   AF-A0A524PIL5-F1
#
_cell.length_a   1.000
_cell.length_b   1.000
_cell.length_c   1.000
_cell.angle_alpha   90.00
_cell.angle_beta   90.00
_cell.angle_gamma   90.00
#
_symmetry.space_group_name_H-M   'P 1'
#
loop_
_entity.id
_entity.type
_entity.pdbx_description
1 polymer ?
#
loop_
_entity_poly.entity_id
_entity_poly.type
_entity_poly.pdbx_seq_one_letter_code
_entity_poly.pdbx_strand_id
1 'polypeptide(L)'
;MALLIAIAGVIGTMLFTYNGFSLLFPLIVSVKYLIGFIATIEIGAIIVNEIAVAFIPQRSFGSNYKLVLYSFTPFMVAMVITRLFSSLVFINFAGLYGIYIAWRGVQILTDSAPSFRLRYTLLVSLATLVIYMAVFYILNAIHEGIYFAYT
;
A
#
# COMPACT_ATOMS: atom_id res chain seq x y z
N MET A 1 1.73 6.09 9.44
CA MET A 1 2.05 4.69 9.10
C MET A 1 3.17 4.55 8.07
N ALA A 2 3.14 5.26 6.93
CA ALA A 2 4.22 5.16 5.93
C ALA A 2 5.62 5.45 6.51
N LEU A 3 5.75 6.43 7.40
CA LEU A 3 6.99 6.72 8.13
C LEU A 3 7.47 5.53 8.99
N LEU A 4 6.55 4.85 9.68
CA LEU A 4 6.88 3.69 10.51
C LEU A 4 7.41 2.53 9.66
N ILE A 5 6.83 2.31 8.48
CA ILE A 5 7.33 1.32 7.51
C ILE A 5 8.73 1.70 7.02
N ALA A 6 8.96 2.98 6.74
CA ALA A 6 10.28 3.46 6.33
C ALA A 6 11.34 3.23 7.43
N ILE A 7 11.02 3.54 8.69
CA ILE A 7 11.90 3.29 9.83
C ILE A 7 12.17 1.79 10.00
N ALA A 8 11.11 0.96 9.96
CA ALA A 8 11.22 -0.50 9.99
C ALA A 8 12.11 -1.03 8.85
N GLY A 9 12.02 -0.43 7.66
CA GLY A 9 12.88 -0.74 6.52
C GLY A 9 14.36 -0.48 6.77
N VAL A 10 14.71 0.66 7.38
CA VAL A 10 16.11 0.99 7.74
C VAL A 10 16.63 -0.07 8.70
N ILE A 11 15.89 -0.28 9.80
CA ILE A 11 16.30 -1.17 10.89
C ILE A 11 16.45 -2.60 10.38
N GLY A 12 15.45 -3.11 9.67
CA GLY A 12 15.50 -4.48 9.15
C GLY A 12 16.62 -4.71 8.14
N THR A 13 16.87 -3.74 7.27
CA THR A 13 17.96 -3.82 6.29
C THR A 13 19.32 -3.77 6.97
N MET A 14 19.48 -2.96 8.01
CA MET A 14 20.69 -2.93 8.85
C MET A 14 20.92 -4.24 9.60
N LEU A 15 19.86 -4.88 10.12
CA LEU A 15 19.99 -6.10 10.92
C LEU A 15 20.23 -7.36 10.08
N PHE A 16 19.60 -7.47 8.91
CA PHE A 16 19.54 -8.73 8.15
C PHE A 16 20.18 -8.67 6.76
N THR A 17 20.50 -7.49 6.24
CA THR A 17 20.94 -7.31 4.85
C THR A 17 22.24 -6.50 4.74
N TYR A 18 22.75 -5.97 5.85
CA TYR A 18 23.99 -5.19 5.88
C TYR A 18 25.22 -6.09 5.66
N ASN A 19 25.52 -6.39 4.40
CA ASN A 19 26.67 -7.18 3.96
C ASN A 19 27.90 -6.32 3.65
N GLY A 20 28.14 -5.24 4.40
CA GLY A 20 29.26 -4.31 4.17
C GLY A 20 29.00 -3.18 3.16
N PHE A 21 27.74 -2.95 2.79
CA PHE A 21 27.33 -1.82 1.97
C PHE A 21 27.39 -0.48 2.72
N SER A 22 27.47 0.63 1.98
CA SER A 22 27.42 1.97 2.57
C SER A 22 26.05 2.25 3.23
N LEU A 23 26.04 3.14 4.22
CA LEU A 23 24.83 3.57 4.95
C LEU A 23 23.73 4.15 4.01
N LEU A 24 24.09 4.51 2.77
CA LEU A 24 23.18 5.02 1.76
C LEU A 24 22.15 3.97 1.31
N PHE A 25 22.51 2.68 1.30
CA PHE A 25 21.62 1.63 0.81
C PHE A 25 20.36 1.47 1.68
N PRO A 26 20.44 1.31 3.01
CA PRO A 26 19.24 1.29 3.88
C PRO A 26 18.39 2.56 3.78
N LEU A 27 19.01 3.73 3.58
CA LEU A 27 18.29 5.00 3.44
C LEU A 27 17.47 5.05 2.14
N ILE A 28 18.05 4.64 1.02
CA ILE A 28 17.35 4.59 -0.28
C ILE A 28 16.17 3.62 -0.19
N VAL A 29 16.36 2.44 0.42
CA VAL A 29 15.29 1.46 0.64
C VAL A 29 14.13 2.07 1.43
N SER A 30 14.41 2.85 2.46
CA SER A 30 13.36 3.48 3.28
C SER A 30 12.63 4.62 2.59
N VAL A 31 13.35 5.45 1.84
CA VAL A 31 12.75 6.49 0.98
C VAL A 31 11.82 5.86 -0.06
N LYS A 32 12.26 4.75 -0.67
CA LYS A 32 11.44 3.97 -1.61
C LYS A 32 10.12 3.54 -0.99
N TYR A 33 10.14 2.95 0.20
CA TYR A 33 8.91 2.53 0.87
C TYR A 33 8.03 3.73 1.24
N LEU A 34 8.60 4.81 1.78
CA LEU A 34 7.84 6.01 2.13
C LEU A 34 7.07 6.56 0.92
N ILE A 35 7.77 6.77 -0.20
CA ILE A 35 7.19 7.28 -1.44
C ILE A 35 6.18 6.29 -2.00
N GLY A 36 6.50 4.99 -2.04
CA GLY A 36 5.63 3.97 -2.61
C GLY A 36 4.30 3.84 -1.89
N PHE A 37 4.30 3.89 -0.55
CA PHE A 37 3.06 3.83 0.23
C PHE A 37 2.21 5.09 0.06
N ILE A 38 2.82 6.28 0.07
CA ILE A 38 2.10 7.54 -0.17
C ILE A 38 1.50 7.55 -1.57
N ALA A 39 2.31 7.26 -2.60
CA ALA A 39 1.86 7.24 -3.99
C ALA A 39 0.73 6.21 -4.21
N THR A 40 0.82 5.03 -3.60
CA THR A 40 -0.23 4.01 -3.70
C THR A 40 -1.57 4.52 -3.15
N ILE A 41 -1.56 5.22 -2.02
CA ILE A 41 -2.80 5.75 -1.41
C ILE A 41 -3.37 6.90 -2.24
N GLU A 42 -2.54 7.84 -2.67
CA GLU A 42 -2.97 9.01 -3.46
C GLU A 42 -3.52 8.58 -4.84
N ILE A 43 -2.75 7.80 -5.59
CA ILE A 43 -3.17 7.28 -6.91
C ILE A 43 -4.36 6.34 -6.74
N GLY A 44 -4.34 5.50 -5.69
CA GLY A 44 -5.45 4.64 -5.29
C GLY A 44 -6.75 5.39 -5.10
N ALA A 45 -6.72 6.48 -4.34
CA ALA A 45 -7.90 7.31 -4.07
C ALA A 45 -8.45 7.96 -5.35
N ILE A 46 -7.58 8.43 -6.25
CA ILE A 46 -7.99 9.01 -7.53
C ILE A 46 -8.70 7.95 -8.38
N ILE A 47 -8.09 6.78 -8.57
CA ILE A 47 -8.67 5.71 -9.40
C ILE A 47 -9.97 5.19 -8.78
N VAL A 48 -10.01 4.99 -7.47
CA VAL A 48 -11.23 4.55 -6.77
C VAL A 48 -12.34 5.59 -6.88
N ASN A 49 -12.01 6.88 -6.87
CA ASN A 49 -12.98 7.94 -7.09
C ASN A 49 -13.58 7.91 -8.51
N GLU A 50 -12.78 7.55 -9.51
CA GLU A 50 -13.27 7.34 -10.88
C GLU A 50 -14.14 6.08 -10.99
N ILE A 51 -13.75 4.97 -10.34
CA ILE A 51 -14.59 3.77 -10.26
C ILE A 51 -15.93 4.11 -9.60
N ALA A 52 -15.92 4.94 -8.54
CA ALA A 52 -17.12 5.34 -7.81
C ALA A 52 -18.15 6.07 -8.69
N VAL A 53 -17.75 6.72 -9.79
CA VAL A 53 -18.66 7.40 -10.73
C VAL A 53 -19.75 6.45 -11.22
N ALA A 54 -19.41 5.19 -11.49
CA ALA A 54 -20.32 4.20 -12.05
C ALA A 54 -21.28 3.57 -11.02
N PHE A 55 -21.00 3.71 -9.72
CA PHE A 55 -21.70 2.99 -8.66
C PHE A 55 -22.41 3.91 -7.66
N ILE A 56 -21.84 5.09 -7.38
CA ILE A 56 -22.26 5.95 -6.27
C ILE A 56 -22.59 7.35 -6.82
N PRO A 57 -23.88 7.70 -6.94
CA PRO A 57 -24.32 9.00 -7.46
C PRO A 57 -23.80 10.19 -6.63
N GLN A 58 -23.73 10.05 -5.30
CA GLN A 58 -23.23 11.07 -4.38
C GLN A 58 -21.81 10.75 -3.89
N ARG A 59 -20.88 10.48 -4.81
CA ARG A 59 -19.49 10.18 -4.44
C ARG A 59 -18.81 11.40 -3.82
N SER A 60 -18.00 11.17 -2.78
CA SER A 60 -17.12 12.17 -2.19
C SER A 60 -15.69 11.66 -2.23
N PHE A 61 -14.78 12.45 -2.80
CA PHE A 61 -13.36 12.11 -2.85
C PHE A 61 -12.80 11.81 -1.46
N GLY A 62 -13.17 12.60 -0.44
CA GLY A 62 -12.72 12.37 0.93
C GLY A 62 -13.21 11.05 1.52
N SER A 63 -14.39 10.58 1.11
CA SER A 63 -14.94 9.28 1.51
C SER A 63 -14.16 8.13 0.85
N ASN A 64 -13.91 8.24 -0.46
CA ASN A 64 -13.15 7.27 -1.24
C ASN A 64 -11.68 7.20 -0.80
N TYR A 65 -11.07 8.34 -0.48
CA TYR A 65 -9.72 8.40 0.07
C TYR A 65 -9.62 7.65 1.41
N LYS A 66 -10.56 7.90 2.34
CA LYS A 66 -10.64 7.17 3.62
C LYS A 66 -10.81 5.67 3.41
N LEU A 67 -11.64 5.28 2.44
CA LEU A 67 -11.86 3.87 2.10
C LEU A 67 -10.54 3.18 1.69
N VAL A 68 -9.76 3.79 0.80
CA VAL A 68 -8.45 3.28 0.38
C VAL A 68 -7.47 3.26 1.55
N LEU A 69 -7.34 4.37 2.28
CA LEU A 69 -6.42 4.48 3.41
C LEU A 69 -6.68 3.42 4.48
N TYR A 70 -7.93 3.24 4.90
CA TYR A 70 -8.28 2.28 5.95
C TYR A 70 -8.21 0.83 5.48
N SER A 71 -8.64 0.55 4.25
CA SER A 71 -8.53 -0.81 3.70
C SER A 71 -7.08 -1.23 3.49
N PHE A 72 -6.17 -0.29 3.21
CA PHE A 72 -4.75 -0.58 3.04
C PHE A 72 -3.98 -0.67 4.36
N THR A 73 -4.55 -0.19 5.47
CA THR A 73 -3.88 -0.15 6.78
C THR A 73 -3.43 -1.52 7.30
N PRO A 74 -4.23 -2.62 7.25
CA PRO A 74 -3.77 -3.95 7.69
C PRO A 74 -2.54 -4.43 6.93
N PHE A 75 -2.47 -4.15 5.63
CA PHE A 75 -1.31 -4.47 4.81
C PHE A 75 -0.08 -3.64 5.21
N MET A 76 -0.27 -2.34 5.46
CA MET A 76 0.78 -1.47 5.98
C MET A 76 1.34 -1.96 7.33
N VAL A 77 0.49 -2.44 8.23
CA VAL A 77 0.90 -3.03 9.51
C VAL A 77 1.70 -4.31 9.30
N ALA A 78 1.22 -5.21 8.45
CA ALA A 78 1.97 -6.42 8.09
C ALA A 78 3.35 -6.07 7.54
N MET A 79 3.44 -5.04 6.69
CA MET A 79 4.70 -4.57 6.11
C MET A 79 5.67 -4.04 7.16
N VAL A 80 5.22 -3.36 8.23
CA VAL A 80 6.11 -2.98 9.34
C VAL A 80 6.80 -4.21 9.93
N ILE A 81 6.04 -5.27 10.20
CA ILE A 81 6.57 -6.50 10.81
C ILE A 81 7.51 -7.22 9.83
N THR A 82 7.11 -7.38 8.57
CA THR A 82 7.94 -8.10 7.58
C THR A 82 9.16 -7.33 7.13
N ARG A 83 9.17 -6.00 7.28
CA ARG A 83 10.38 -5.19 7.06
C ARG A 83 11.34 -5.32 8.22
N LEU A 84 10.86 -5.37 9.47
CA LEU A 84 11.72 -5.63 10.63
C LEU A 84 12.27 -7.05 10.61
N PHE A 85 11.45 -8.04 10.27
CA PHE A 85 11.82 -9.44 10.25
C PHE A 85 11.48 -10.07 8.90
N SER A 86 12.50 -10.21 8.05
CA SER A 86 12.34 -10.77 6.70
C SER A 86 11.86 -12.23 6.69
N SER A 87 12.07 -12.99 7.76
CA SER A 87 11.59 -14.37 7.91
C SER A 87 10.06 -14.48 8.08
N LEU A 88 9.40 -13.39 8.44
CA LEU A 88 7.97 -13.36 8.77
C LEU A 88 7.08 -12.94 7.57
N VAL A 89 7.55 -13.12 6.33
CA VAL A 89 6.84 -12.69 5.10
C VAL A 89 5.41 -13.24 4.99
N PHE A 90 5.13 -14.40 5.55
CA PHE A 90 3.78 -14.98 5.59
C PHE A 90 2.75 -14.09 6.34
N ILE A 91 3.18 -13.18 7.22
CA ILE A 91 2.28 -12.22 7.88
C ILE A 91 1.61 -11.28 6.85
N ASN A 92 2.18 -11.11 5.66
CA ASN A 92 1.55 -10.31 4.61
C ASN A 92 0.16 -10.85 4.19
N PHE A 93 -0.16 -12.12 4.42
CA PHE A 93 -1.52 -12.66 4.24
C PHE A 93 -2.55 -11.98 5.14
N ALA A 94 -2.15 -11.47 6.32
CA ALA A 94 -3.03 -10.66 7.17
C ALA A 94 -3.45 -9.35 6.48
N GLY A 95 -2.70 -8.89 5.48
CA GLY A 95 -3.08 -7.76 4.62
C GLY A 95 -4.37 -8.00 3.84
N LEU A 96 -4.75 -9.26 3.58
CA LEU A 96 -6.03 -9.60 2.93
C LEU A 96 -7.25 -9.20 3.79
N TYR A 97 -7.07 -9.02 5.10
CA TYR A 97 -8.10 -8.45 5.97
C TYR A 97 -8.52 -7.04 5.52
N GLY A 98 -7.67 -6.35 4.75
CA GLY A 98 -8.01 -5.08 4.09
C GLY A 98 -9.26 -5.16 3.21
N ILE A 99 -9.53 -6.30 2.57
CA ILE A 99 -10.73 -6.51 1.76
C ILE A 99 -11.99 -6.47 2.63
N TYR A 100 -11.94 -7.07 3.82
CA TYR A 100 -13.04 -7.02 4.78
C TYR A 100 -13.28 -5.58 5.28
N ILE A 101 -12.20 -4.85 5.56
CA ILE A 101 -12.31 -3.42 5.94
C ILE A 101 -12.90 -2.60 4.80
N ALA A 102 -12.49 -2.85 3.55
CA ALA A 102 -13.10 -2.20 2.38
C ALA A 102 -14.60 -2.51 2.31
N TRP A 103 -15.00 -3.77 2.45
CA TRP A 103 -16.41 -4.18 2.43
C TRP A 103 -17.25 -3.44 3.49
N ARG A 104 -16.74 -3.33 4.72
CA ARG A 104 -17.38 -2.60 5.81
C ARG A 104 -17.37 -1.09 5.55
N GLY A 105 -16.26 -0.56 5.08
CA GLY A 105 -16.10 0.85 4.72
C GLY A 105 -17.09 1.29 3.68
N VAL A 106 -17.28 0.53 2.60
CA VAL A 106 -18.29 0.80 1.56
C VAL A 106 -19.67 0.97 2.18
N GLN A 107 -20.11 0.06 3.05
CA GLN A 107 -21.42 0.18 3.70
C GLN A 107 -21.58 1.47 4.51
N ILE A 108 -20.56 1.84 5.27
CA ILE A 108 -20.62 3.02 6.15
C ILE A 108 -20.53 4.32 5.34
N LEU A 109 -19.71 4.33 4.30
CA LEU A 109 -19.25 5.54 3.63
C LEU A 109 -20.08 5.93 2.41
N THR A 110 -20.91 5.02 1.90
CA THR A 110 -21.60 5.21 0.62
C THR A 110 -23.10 4.91 0.68
N ASP A 111 -23.62 4.57 1.86
CA ASP A 111 -25.03 4.17 2.11
C ASP A 111 -25.60 3.26 1.01
N SER A 112 -24.73 2.40 0.48
CA SER A 112 -24.93 1.72 -0.79
C SER A 112 -25.92 0.58 -0.67
N ALA A 113 -26.79 0.44 -1.67
CA ALA A 113 -27.66 -0.71 -1.80
C ALA A 113 -26.84 -2.03 -1.82
N PRO A 114 -27.33 -3.12 -1.22
CA PRO A 114 -26.59 -4.38 -1.11
C PRO A 114 -26.14 -4.97 -2.45
N SER A 115 -26.86 -4.65 -3.53
CA SER A 115 -26.72 -5.28 -4.86
C SER A 115 -25.37 -5.01 -5.54
N PHE A 116 -24.77 -3.83 -5.37
CA PHE A 116 -23.49 -3.48 -5.99
C PHE A 116 -22.31 -3.45 -5.01
N ARG A 117 -22.57 -3.58 -3.70
CA ARG A 117 -21.56 -3.54 -2.64
C ARG A 117 -20.40 -4.52 -2.88
N LEU A 118 -20.71 -5.75 -3.29
CA LEU A 118 -19.69 -6.76 -3.57
C LEU A 118 -18.85 -6.41 -4.78
N ARG A 119 -19.49 -6.02 -5.88
CA ARG A 119 -18.80 -5.64 -7.11
C ARG A 119 -17.89 -4.44 -6.86
N TYR A 120 -18.38 -3.42 -6.17
CA TYR A 120 -17.59 -2.24 -5.84
C TYR A 120 -16.41 -2.56 -4.91
N THR A 121 -16.64 -3.34 -3.85
CA THR A 121 -15.55 -3.75 -2.93
C THR A 121 -14.44 -4.51 -3.66
N LEU A 122 -14.81 -5.46 -4.53
CA LEU A 122 -13.85 -6.23 -5.31
C LEU A 122 -13.07 -5.35 -6.27
N LEU A 123 -13.73 -4.42 -6.97
CA LEU A 123 -13.07 -3.48 -7.88
C LEU A 123 -12.11 -2.56 -7.14
N VAL A 124 -12.51 -1.99 -6.00
CA VAL A 124 -11.65 -1.13 -5.17
C VAL A 124 -10.44 -1.89 -4.64
N SER A 125 -10.65 -3.10 -4.14
CA SER A 125 -9.57 -3.94 -3.61
C SER A 125 -8.58 -4.33 -4.70
N LEU A 126 -9.09 -4.75 -5.87
CA LEU A 126 -8.28 -5.12 -7.02
C LEU A 126 -7.51 -3.91 -7.59
N ALA A 127 -8.17 -2.76 -7.75
CA ALA A 127 -7.54 -1.54 -8.21
C ALA A 127 -6.40 -1.11 -7.28
N THR A 128 -6.65 -1.11 -5.97
CA THR A 128 -5.62 -0.76 -4.97
C THR A 128 -4.43 -1.74 -5.02
N LEU A 129 -4.68 -3.03 -5.20
CA LEU A 129 -3.64 -4.05 -5.36
C LEU A 129 -2.79 -3.80 -6.62
N VAL A 130 -3.44 -3.56 -7.77
CA VAL A 130 -2.77 -3.30 -9.06
C VAL A 130 -1.92 -2.04 -8.98
N ILE A 131 -2.45 -0.97 -8.37
CA ILE A 131 -1.72 0.30 -8.18
C ILE A 131 -0.51 0.08 -7.30
N TYR A 132 -0.66 -0.63 -6.17
CA TYR A 132 0.47 -0.99 -5.32
C TYR A 132 1.55 -1.74 -6.11
N MET A 133 1.17 -2.77 -6.87
CA MET A 133 2.11 -3.54 -7.68
C MET A 133 2.82 -2.67 -8.72
N ALA A 134 2.08 -1.81 -9.43
CA ALA A 134 2.64 -0.92 -10.44
C ALA A 134 3.61 0.10 -9.83
N VAL A 135 3.23 0.75 -8.74
CA VAL A 135 4.06 1.73 -8.03
C VAL A 135 5.37 1.08 -7.55
N PHE A 136 5.27 -0.07 -6.89
CA PHE A 136 6.45 -0.75 -6.36
C PHE A 136 7.32 -1.38 -7.45
N TYR A 137 6.73 -1.80 -8.58
CA TYR A 137 7.49 -2.25 -9.74
C TYR A 137 8.38 -1.12 -10.29
N ILE A 138 7.81 0.07 -10.52
CA ILE A 138 8.55 1.25 -11.00
C ILE A 138 9.65 1.64 -9.99
N LEU A 139 9.30 1.70 -8.71
CA LEU A 139 10.25 2.07 -7.66
C LEU A 139 11.38 1.06 -7.47
N ASN A 140 11.13 -0.23 -7.69
CA ASN A 140 12.19 -1.24 -7.68
C ASN A 140 13.11 -1.09 -8.89
N ALA A 141 12.57 -0.83 -10.09
CA ALA A 141 13.39 -0.56 -11.28
C ALA A 141 14.31 0.67 -11.07
N ILE A 142 13.80 1.74 -10.45
CA ILE A 142 14.61 2.92 -10.10
C ILE A 142 15.68 2.56 -9.08
N HIS A 143 15.33 1.81 -8.04
CA HIS A 143 16.27 1.40 -6.99
C HIS A 143 17.40 0.53 -7.54
N GLU A 144 17.10 -0.42 -8.42
CA GLU A 144 18.08 -1.26 -9.11
C GLU A 144 18.98 -0.43 -10.03
N GLY A 145 18.41 0.51 -10.79
CA GLY A 145 19.19 1.43 -11.63
C GLY A 145 20.17 2.29 -10.81
N ILE A 146 19.74 2.77 -9.64
CA ILE A 146 20.62 3.47 -8.69
C ILE A 146 21.72 2.52 -8.20
N TYR A 147 21.38 1.29 -7.82
CA TYR A 147 22.35 0.31 -7.33
C TYR A 147 23.47 0.03 -8.35
N PHE A 148 23.12 -0.21 -9.62
CA PHE A 148 24.10 -0.45 -10.68
C PHE A 148 24.93 0.78 -11.05
N ALA A 149 24.45 2.00 -10.77
CA ALA A 149 25.22 3.22 -11.05
C ALA A 149 26.33 3.48 -10.03
N TYR A 150 26.22 2.94 -8.82
CA TYR A 150 27.16 3.18 -7.70
C TYR A 150 28.01 1.95 -7.33
N THR A 151 27.93 0.85 -8.08
CA THR A 151 28.75 -0.37 -7.91
C THR A 151 29.62 -0.59 -9.13
#